data_AF-A0A1I1UCV4-F1
#
_entry.id   AF-A0A1I1UCV4-F1
#
_cell.length_a   1.000
_cell.length_b   1.000
_cell.length_c   1.000
_cell.angle_alpha   90.00
_cell.angle_beta   90.00
_cell.angle_gamma   90.00
#
_symmetry.space_group_name_H-M   'P 1'
#
loop_
_entity.id
_entity.type
_entity.pdbx_description
1 polymer ?
#
loop_
_entity_poly.entity_id
_entity_poly.type
_entity_poly.pdbx_seq_one_letter_code
_entity_poly.pdbx_strand_id
1 'polypeptide(L)'
;MPSLNQFAYVAGSTNYQFGYNSIPNITITGAPADANLARWSMLHDNAAYRLYCFKGSSRDALYQFGFNGTSYAYGHNSIAELRLEGFPADVDASSFAMLHDGADYRLYMRRLGFRQTLYQAAWVPGTNIYRFGHNSIPQIPVLEFPGDTDWSRWAMLHDGANYRFYAFKLGSNTQLYQGAFNRANNSYQFGFNSIRELTLVGAPAGSDTGSCAMLHDNSAYRFYFQTR
;
A
#
# COMPACT_ATOMS: atom_id res chain seq x y z
N MET A 1 -10.35 -17.94 8.09
CA MET A 1 -9.36 -17.89 7.00
C MET A 1 -9.04 -16.43 6.73
N PRO A 2 -7.78 -16.04 6.51
CA PRO A 2 -7.43 -14.65 6.20
C PRO A 2 -8.11 -14.18 4.91
N SER A 3 -8.62 -12.95 4.92
CA SER A 3 -9.30 -12.37 3.77
C SER A 3 -9.19 -10.84 3.80
N LEU A 4 -9.58 -10.21 2.70
CA LEU A 4 -9.57 -8.76 2.52
C LEU A 4 -10.98 -8.25 2.28
N ASN A 5 -11.42 -7.26 3.06
CA ASN A 5 -12.59 -6.46 2.78
C ASN A 5 -12.22 -5.34 1.79
N GLN A 6 -12.87 -5.32 0.63
CA GLN A 6 -12.60 -4.34 -0.42
C GLN A 6 -13.63 -3.21 -0.42
N PHE A 7 -13.11 -2.01 -0.63
CA PHE A 7 -13.86 -0.78 -0.80
C PHE A 7 -13.45 -0.16 -2.15
N ALA A 8 -14.32 0.67 -2.71
CA ALA A 8 -13.96 1.51 -3.84
C ALA A 8 -14.40 2.96 -3.62
N TYR A 9 -13.63 3.87 -4.20
CA TYR A 9 -13.98 5.28 -4.22
C TYR A 9 -15.28 5.53 -4.99
N VAL A 10 -16.18 6.32 -4.42
CA VAL A 10 -17.42 6.74 -5.06
C VAL A 10 -17.16 8.07 -5.79
N ALA A 11 -17.27 8.06 -7.12
CA ALA A 11 -16.98 9.23 -7.94
C ALA A 11 -17.85 10.44 -7.56
N GLY A 12 -17.24 11.62 -7.53
CA GLY A 12 -17.91 12.87 -7.14
C GLY A 12 -18.17 13.02 -5.64
N SER A 13 -17.54 12.20 -4.79
CA SER A 13 -17.70 12.25 -3.33
C SER A 13 -16.35 12.33 -2.61
N THR A 14 -16.37 12.19 -1.30
CA THR A 14 -15.17 11.99 -0.46
C THR A 14 -15.09 10.58 0.11
N ASN A 15 -15.84 9.62 -0.44
CA ASN A 15 -16.08 8.33 0.20
C ASN A 15 -15.38 7.17 -0.51
N TYR A 16 -14.81 6.27 0.29
CA TYR A 16 -14.59 4.88 -0.11
C TYR A 16 -15.68 4.03 0.54
N GLN A 17 -16.47 3.32 -0.27
CA GLN A 17 -17.60 2.54 0.21
C GLN A 17 -17.32 1.05 0.08
N PHE A 18 -17.59 0.30 1.16
CA PHE A 18 -17.45 -1.15 1.18
C PHE A 18 -18.35 -1.81 0.13
N GLY A 19 -17.78 -2.74 -0.63
CA GLY A 19 -18.52 -3.51 -1.64
C GLY A 19 -19.00 -2.70 -2.86
N TYR A 20 -18.78 -1.39 -2.91
CA TYR A 20 -19.19 -0.55 -4.03
C TYR A 20 -18.33 -0.86 -5.26
N ASN A 21 -18.96 -1.35 -6.34
CA ASN A 21 -18.29 -1.76 -7.59
C ASN A 21 -17.04 -2.65 -7.36
N SER A 22 -17.05 -3.48 -6.32
CA SER A 22 -15.90 -4.24 -5.84
C SER A 22 -16.31 -5.64 -5.37
N ILE A 23 -15.34 -6.54 -5.19
CA ILE A 23 -15.60 -7.85 -4.58
C ILE A 23 -15.57 -7.65 -3.06
N PRO A 24 -16.70 -7.78 -2.34
CA PRO A 24 -16.77 -7.32 -0.94
C PRO A 24 -15.74 -7.97 -0.03
N ASN A 25 -15.52 -9.29 -0.18
CA ASN A 25 -14.53 -10.03 0.57
C ASN A 25 -13.75 -10.98 -0.35
N ILE A 26 -12.42 -10.98 -0.23
CA ILE A 26 -11.52 -11.79 -1.06
C ILE A 26 -10.62 -12.62 -0.15
N THR A 27 -10.64 -13.94 -0.28
CA THR A 27 -9.83 -14.83 0.56
C THR A 27 -8.35 -14.81 0.17
N ILE A 28 -7.48 -15.11 1.13
CA ILE A 28 -6.05 -15.36 0.93
C ILE A 28 -5.80 -16.85 1.14
N THR A 29 -5.20 -17.51 0.16
CA THR A 29 -5.07 -18.98 0.12
C THR A 29 -3.63 -19.42 -0.11
N GLY A 30 -3.24 -20.53 0.50
CA GLY A 30 -1.92 -21.14 0.29
C GLY A 30 -0.76 -20.35 0.90
N ALA A 31 -1.05 -19.39 1.80
CA ALA A 31 -0.02 -18.62 2.48
C ALA A 31 0.93 -19.55 3.26
N PRO A 32 2.26 -19.36 3.14
CA PRO A 32 3.23 -20.05 4.00
C PRO A 32 2.92 -19.83 5.49
N ALA A 33 3.30 -20.80 6.34
CA ALA A 33 3.00 -20.76 7.77
C ALA A 33 3.62 -19.54 8.48
N ASP A 34 4.71 -19.00 7.94
CA ASP A 34 5.39 -17.80 8.44
C ASP A 34 4.98 -16.52 7.70
N ALA A 35 3.95 -16.54 6.85
CA ALA A 35 3.47 -15.33 6.18
C ALA A 35 2.96 -14.30 7.20
N ASN A 36 3.63 -13.15 7.30
CA ASN A 36 3.28 -12.10 8.25
C ASN A 36 2.24 -11.16 7.66
N LEU A 37 0.97 -11.59 7.70
CA LEU A 37 -0.14 -10.82 7.18
C LEU A 37 -0.43 -9.54 7.95
N ALA A 38 0.17 -9.29 9.11
CA ALA A 38 0.08 -7.96 9.76
C ALA A 38 0.95 -6.90 9.05
N ARG A 39 1.97 -7.32 8.29
CA ARG A 39 2.86 -6.45 7.51
C ARG A 39 2.66 -6.76 6.03
N TRP A 40 1.67 -6.11 5.43
CA TRP A 40 1.22 -6.41 4.07
C TRP A 40 0.98 -5.16 3.24
N SER A 41 0.96 -5.33 1.93
CA SER A 41 0.61 -4.28 0.97
C SER A 41 0.06 -4.92 -0.31
N MET A 42 -0.41 -4.09 -1.23
CA MET A 42 -0.93 -4.54 -2.51
C MET A 42 -0.44 -3.64 -3.63
N LEU A 43 -0.35 -4.18 -4.85
CA LEU A 43 -0.35 -3.35 -6.04
C LEU A 43 -1.17 -3.97 -7.17
N HIS A 44 -1.45 -3.15 -8.16
CA HIS A 44 -1.89 -3.57 -9.47
C HIS A 44 -0.93 -2.98 -10.52
N ASP A 45 -0.54 -3.77 -11.51
CA ASP A 45 0.43 -3.41 -12.55
C ASP A 45 -0.18 -3.35 -13.95
N ASN A 46 -1.50 -3.19 -14.04
CA ASN A 46 -2.30 -3.22 -15.28
C ASN A 46 -2.52 -4.63 -15.86
N ALA A 47 -1.91 -5.66 -15.28
CA ALA A 47 -2.11 -7.06 -15.68
C ALA A 47 -2.69 -7.90 -14.55
N ALA A 48 -2.18 -7.75 -13.33
CA ALA A 48 -2.58 -8.57 -12.19
C ALA A 48 -2.62 -7.76 -10.89
N TYR A 49 -3.58 -8.11 -10.05
CA TYR A 49 -3.62 -7.69 -8.65
C TYR A 49 -2.71 -8.59 -7.84
N ARG A 50 -1.87 -7.98 -7.00
CA ARG A 50 -0.93 -8.71 -6.17
C ARG A 50 -0.99 -8.25 -4.73
N LEU A 51 -0.94 -9.22 -3.83
CA LEU A 51 -0.76 -9.01 -2.40
C LEU A 51 0.66 -9.41 -2.02
N TYR A 52 1.22 -8.68 -1.07
CA TYR A 52 2.55 -8.89 -0.52
C TYR A 52 2.46 -8.94 0.99
N CYS A 53 3.30 -9.77 1.61
CA CYS A 53 3.53 -9.69 3.04
C CYS A 53 4.96 -10.10 3.36
N PHE A 54 5.45 -9.68 4.53
CA PHE A 54 6.77 -10.11 4.97
C PHE A 54 6.83 -11.60 5.32
N LYS A 55 8.01 -12.20 5.12
CA LYS A 55 8.33 -13.54 5.60
C LYS A 55 8.72 -13.50 7.08
N GLY A 56 7.84 -13.98 7.96
CA GLY A 56 8.05 -14.05 9.40
C GLY A 56 8.46 -12.71 10.02
N SER A 57 9.61 -12.71 10.70
CA SER A 57 10.24 -11.51 11.28
C SER A 57 11.26 -10.84 10.37
N SER A 58 11.44 -11.32 9.13
CA SER A 58 12.39 -10.74 8.18
C SER A 58 12.10 -9.25 7.93
N ARG A 59 13.18 -8.52 7.62
CA ARG A 59 13.15 -7.12 7.17
C ARG A 59 13.49 -6.98 5.69
N ASP A 60 13.79 -8.08 5.01
CA ASP A 60 14.40 -8.14 3.68
C ASP A 60 13.78 -9.19 2.74
N ALA A 61 12.71 -9.87 3.14
CA ALA A 61 12.02 -10.86 2.32
C ALA A 61 10.49 -10.68 2.35
N LEU A 62 9.90 -10.69 1.16
CA LEU A 62 8.45 -10.62 0.95
C LEU A 62 7.96 -11.86 0.21
N TYR A 63 6.79 -12.37 0.60
CA TYR A 63 6.00 -13.28 -0.22
C TYR A 63 5.09 -12.50 -1.15
N GLN A 64 4.85 -13.04 -2.36
CA GLN A 64 3.94 -12.47 -3.34
C GLN A 64 2.80 -13.44 -3.70
N PHE A 65 1.59 -12.90 -3.75
CA PHE A 65 0.35 -13.60 -4.07
C PHE A 65 -0.27 -12.93 -5.29
N GLY A 66 -0.74 -13.72 -6.25
CA GLY A 66 -1.50 -13.21 -7.39
C GLY A 66 -2.99 -13.50 -7.24
N PHE A 67 -3.82 -12.57 -7.70
CA PHE A 67 -5.27 -12.80 -7.78
C PHE A 67 -5.60 -13.75 -8.93
N ASN A 68 -6.30 -14.85 -8.64
CA ASN A 68 -6.66 -15.89 -9.61
C ASN A 68 -8.09 -15.77 -10.16
N GLY A 69 -8.78 -14.66 -9.87
CA GLY A 69 -10.19 -14.45 -10.18
C GLY A 69 -11.14 -14.66 -9.00
N THR A 70 -10.69 -15.36 -7.94
CA THR A 70 -11.51 -15.61 -6.74
C THR A 70 -10.76 -15.37 -5.42
N SER A 71 -9.45 -15.62 -5.36
CA SER A 71 -8.61 -15.43 -4.18
C SER A 71 -7.25 -14.84 -4.54
N TYR A 72 -6.57 -14.28 -3.53
CA TYR A 72 -5.13 -14.05 -3.59
C TYR A 72 -4.40 -15.35 -3.23
N ALA A 73 -3.78 -15.98 -4.22
CA ALA A 73 -3.12 -17.27 -4.06
C ALA A 73 -1.59 -17.13 -4.09
N TYR A 74 -0.93 -17.74 -3.11
CA TYR A 74 0.53 -17.76 -3.04
C TYR A 74 1.12 -18.45 -4.28
N GLY A 75 2.12 -17.84 -4.91
CA GLY A 75 2.80 -18.39 -6.09
C GLY A 75 1.97 -18.37 -7.40
N HIS A 76 0.72 -17.93 -7.39
CA HIS A 76 -0.08 -17.84 -8.61
C HIS A 76 0.33 -16.62 -9.45
N ASN A 77 0.91 -16.86 -10.63
CA ASN A 77 1.40 -15.79 -11.53
C ASN A 77 2.25 -14.74 -10.79
N SER A 78 3.04 -15.22 -9.83
CA SER A 78 3.83 -14.40 -8.91
C SER A 78 5.22 -14.99 -8.68
N ILE A 79 6.19 -14.13 -8.36
CA ILE A 79 7.49 -14.48 -7.82
C ILE A 79 7.29 -14.85 -6.35
N ALA A 80 7.39 -16.13 -6.02
CA ALA A 80 7.09 -16.64 -4.67
C ALA A 80 7.77 -15.83 -3.55
N GLU A 81 9.08 -15.57 -3.67
CA GLU A 81 9.84 -14.80 -2.68
C GLU A 81 10.66 -13.69 -3.35
N LEU A 82 10.47 -12.47 -2.86
CA LEU A 82 11.18 -11.27 -3.26
C LEU A 82 12.15 -10.85 -2.15
N ARG A 83 13.31 -10.35 -2.55
CA ARG A 83 14.35 -9.82 -1.64
C ARG A 83 14.38 -8.30 -1.68
N LEU A 84 14.65 -7.68 -0.54
CA LEU A 84 14.85 -6.24 -0.40
C LEU A 84 16.31 -5.97 -0.08
N GLU A 85 16.97 -5.14 -0.87
CA GLU A 85 18.41 -4.91 -0.75
C GLU A 85 18.76 -3.42 -0.65
N GLY A 86 19.82 -3.15 0.11
CA GLY A 86 20.43 -1.82 0.20
C GLY A 86 19.67 -0.80 1.05
N PHE A 87 18.58 -1.19 1.73
CA PHE A 87 17.89 -0.29 2.64
C PHE A 87 18.79 0.13 3.81
N PRO A 88 18.75 1.40 4.25
CA PRO A 88 19.45 1.85 5.44
C PRO A 88 19.04 1.10 6.71
N ALA A 89 19.93 1.02 7.70
CA ALA A 89 19.67 0.32 8.97
C ALA A 89 18.47 0.88 9.74
N ASP A 90 18.17 2.17 9.56
CA ASP A 90 17.06 2.90 10.18
C ASP A 90 15.76 2.82 9.36
N VAL A 91 15.62 1.88 8.42
CA VAL A 91 14.32 1.64 7.76
C VAL A 91 13.30 1.04 8.74
N ASP A 92 12.09 1.60 8.77
CA ASP A 92 10.94 1.05 9.48
C ASP A 92 10.23 0.01 8.61
N ALA A 93 10.57 -1.27 8.82
CA ALA A 93 9.99 -2.38 8.09
C ALA A 93 8.62 -2.84 8.67
N SER A 94 8.07 -2.17 9.69
CA SER A 94 6.76 -2.54 10.28
C SER A 94 5.58 -2.30 9.34
N SER A 95 5.77 -1.48 8.30
CA SER A 95 4.74 -1.16 7.29
C SER A 95 5.42 -0.74 6.00
N PHE A 96 4.77 -0.97 4.87
CA PHE A 96 5.30 -0.61 3.56
C PHE A 96 4.15 -0.39 2.57
N ALA A 97 4.43 0.31 1.48
CA ALA A 97 3.52 0.49 0.37
C ALA A 97 4.18 0.05 -0.93
N MET A 98 3.40 -0.51 -1.86
CA MET A 98 3.86 -0.88 -3.19
C MET A 98 2.92 -0.34 -4.25
N LEU A 99 3.46 0.00 -5.42
CA LEU A 99 2.68 0.45 -6.57
C LEU A 99 3.45 0.19 -7.87
N HIS A 100 2.77 0.19 -9.01
CA HIS A 100 3.40 0.25 -10.33
C HIS A 100 3.07 1.60 -10.94
N ASP A 101 4.09 2.32 -11.41
CA ASP A 101 3.90 3.67 -11.95
C ASP A 101 3.82 3.73 -13.47
N GLY A 102 3.77 2.57 -14.13
CA GLY A 102 3.80 2.43 -15.57
C GLY A 102 5.19 2.13 -16.13
N ALA A 103 6.26 2.41 -15.37
CA ALA A 103 7.63 2.11 -15.74
C ALA A 103 8.29 1.12 -14.78
N ASP A 104 8.16 1.36 -13.47
CA ASP A 104 8.82 0.60 -12.43
C ASP A 104 7.81 0.10 -11.37
N TYR A 105 8.12 -1.05 -10.79
CA TYR A 105 7.49 -1.50 -9.55
C TYR A 105 8.19 -0.83 -8.38
N ARG A 106 7.45 -0.04 -7.61
CA ARG A 106 7.98 0.75 -6.50
C ARG A 106 7.64 0.10 -5.17
N LEU A 107 8.56 0.23 -4.22
CA LEU A 107 8.36 -0.09 -2.82
C LEU A 107 8.77 1.10 -1.97
N TYR A 108 7.96 1.41 -0.97
CA TYR A 108 8.17 2.49 -0.03
C TYR A 108 8.16 1.96 1.41
N MET A 109 9.09 2.44 2.22
CA MET A 109 9.10 2.24 3.67
C MET A 109 9.38 3.56 4.36
N ARG A 110 8.93 3.73 5.60
CA ARG A 110 9.25 4.93 6.38
C ARG A 110 10.65 4.82 6.99
N ARG A 111 11.20 5.96 7.38
CA ARG A 111 12.38 6.03 8.24
C ARG A 111 11.99 5.91 9.71
N LEU A 112 12.66 5.04 10.45
CA LEU A 112 12.46 4.86 11.89
C LEU A 112 12.81 6.15 12.64
N GLY A 113 11.93 6.58 13.55
CA GLY A 113 12.08 7.84 14.28
C GLY A 113 11.72 9.11 13.48
N PHE A 114 11.62 9.03 12.15
CA PHE A 114 11.30 10.16 11.26
C PHE A 114 10.14 9.79 10.33
N ARG A 115 8.94 9.77 10.89
CA ARG A 115 7.71 9.24 10.26
C ARG A 115 7.29 9.97 8.96
N GLN A 116 7.79 11.19 8.76
CA GLN A 116 7.56 12.05 7.60
C GLN A 116 8.62 11.88 6.50
N THR A 117 9.37 10.78 6.51
CA THR A 117 10.36 10.49 5.47
C THR A 117 10.15 9.07 4.95
N LEU A 118 10.04 8.94 3.63
CA LEU A 118 9.96 7.67 2.92
C LEU A 118 11.29 7.35 2.25
N TYR A 119 11.68 6.09 2.33
CA TYR A 119 12.69 5.46 1.50
C TYR A 119 12.01 4.75 0.34
N GLN A 120 12.61 4.85 -0.86
CA GLN A 120 12.07 4.25 -2.07
C GLN A 120 13.07 3.24 -2.67
N ALA A 121 12.54 2.07 -3.03
CA ALA A 121 13.20 1.07 -3.84
C ALA A 121 12.41 0.83 -5.14
N ALA A 122 13.07 0.29 -6.14
CA ALA A 122 12.42 -0.26 -7.32
C ALA A 122 12.86 -1.70 -7.57
N TRP A 123 11.97 -2.49 -8.18
CA TRP A 123 12.30 -3.84 -8.63
C TRP A 123 13.35 -3.80 -9.75
N VAL A 124 14.33 -4.69 -9.69
CA VAL A 124 15.37 -4.84 -10.73
C VAL A 124 14.90 -5.89 -11.75
N PRO A 125 14.69 -5.51 -13.03
CA PRO A 125 14.19 -6.44 -14.05
C PRO A 125 15.02 -7.72 -14.20
N GLY A 126 14.33 -8.86 -14.35
CA GLY A 126 14.97 -10.18 -14.49
C GLY A 126 15.49 -10.77 -13.17
N THR A 127 15.17 -10.16 -12.03
CA THR A 127 15.56 -10.64 -10.70
C THR A 127 14.35 -10.79 -9.79
N ASN A 128 14.55 -11.24 -8.54
CA ASN A 128 13.55 -11.17 -7.48
C ASN A 128 13.84 -10.03 -6.48
N ILE A 129 14.60 -9.01 -6.87
CA ILE A 129 15.15 -8.01 -5.94
C ILE A 129 14.44 -6.66 -6.12
N TYR A 130 13.99 -6.06 -5.01
CA TYR A 130 13.76 -4.63 -4.89
C TYR A 130 14.99 -3.97 -4.28
N ARG A 131 15.59 -3.03 -5.00
CA ARG A 131 16.82 -2.37 -4.58
C ARG A 131 16.56 -0.91 -4.21
N PHE A 132 16.94 -0.54 -2.98
CA PHE A 132 16.93 0.83 -2.54
C PHE A 132 17.80 1.72 -3.44
N GLY A 133 17.31 2.92 -3.76
CA GLY A 133 18.02 3.85 -4.65
C GLY A 133 18.05 3.47 -6.13
N HIS A 134 17.55 2.28 -6.53
CA HIS A 134 17.48 1.90 -7.93
C HIS A 134 16.32 2.63 -8.62
N ASN A 135 16.63 3.46 -9.63
CA ASN A 135 15.67 4.31 -10.36
C ASN A 135 14.76 5.13 -9.43
N SER A 136 15.18 5.42 -8.20
CA SER A 136 14.31 5.93 -7.14
C SER A 136 14.89 7.18 -6.48
N ILE A 137 14.03 7.92 -5.77
CA ILE A 137 14.43 9.02 -4.91
C ILE A 137 14.76 8.42 -3.53
N PRO A 138 16.02 8.49 -3.05
CA PRO A 138 16.41 7.77 -1.84
C PRO A 138 15.65 8.18 -0.59
N GLN A 139 15.32 9.48 -0.45
CA GLN A 139 14.57 10.02 0.68
C GLN A 139 13.52 11.00 0.17
N ILE A 140 12.27 10.77 0.51
CA ILE A 140 11.14 11.58 0.07
C ILE A 140 10.43 12.15 1.30
N PRO A 141 10.44 13.48 1.51
CA PRO A 141 9.67 14.10 2.57
C PRO A 141 8.16 13.96 2.36
N VAL A 142 7.41 13.82 3.46
CA VAL A 142 5.94 13.87 3.51
C VAL A 142 5.56 15.07 4.37
N LEU A 143 5.06 16.11 3.73
CA LEU A 143 4.95 17.45 4.30
C LEU A 143 3.50 17.89 4.45
N GLU A 144 3.28 18.83 5.37
CA GLU A 144 2.02 19.58 5.55
C GLU A 144 0.80 18.72 5.95
N PHE A 145 1.02 17.44 6.25
CA PHE A 145 -0.02 16.59 6.83
C PHE A 145 -0.41 17.11 8.23
N PRO A 146 -1.71 17.09 8.58
CA PRO A 146 -2.17 17.55 9.88
C PRO A 146 -1.46 16.90 11.07
N GLY A 147 -1.34 17.62 12.19
CA GLY A 147 -0.63 17.14 13.38
C GLY A 147 -1.23 15.89 14.02
N ASP A 148 -2.49 15.59 13.72
CA ASP A 148 -3.20 14.37 14.13
C ASP A 148 -3.15 13.27 13.05
N THR A 149 -2.17 13.29 12.16
CA THR A 149 -1.94 12.19 11.21
C THR A 149 -1.45 10.94 11.96
N ASP A 150 -2.14 9.82 11.76
CA ASP A 150 -1.74 8.51 12.22
C ASP A 150 -0.76 7.88 11.23
N TRP A 151 0.52 8.15 11.48
CA TRP A 151 1.60 7.64 10.66
C TRP A 151 1.74 6.12 10.66
N SER A 152 1.14 5.40 11.62
CA SER A 152 1.22 3.93 11.66
C SER A 152 0.32 3.27 10.60
N ARG A 153 -0.74 3.97 10.16
CA ARG A 153 -1.73 3.48 9.21
C ARG A 153 -1.71 4.34 7.96
N TRP A 154 -0.91 3.92 6.99
CA TRP A 154 -0.67 4.64 5.75
C TRP A 154 -0.65 3.70 4.56
N ALA A 155 -0.90 4.24 3.38
CA ALA A 155 -0.88 3.51 2.12
C ALA A 155 -0.54 4.46 0.96
N MET A 156 -0.22 3.89 -0.20
CA MET A 156 0.06 4.66 -1.40
C MET A 156 -0.51 3.95 -2.62
N LEU A 157 -0.77 4.72 -3.68
CA LEU A 157 -1.05 4.19 -5.01
C LEU A 157 -0.55 5.17 -6.09
N HIS A 158 -0.49 4.71 -7.33
CA HIS A 158 -0.33 5.58 -8.49
C HIS A 158 -1.56 5.45 -9.37
N ASP A 159 -2.18 6.58 -9.72
CA ASP A 159 -3.45 6.60 -10.47
C ASP A 159 -3.27 6.83 -11.97
N GLY A 160 -2.03 6.78 -12.46
CA GLY A 160 -1.66 7.10 -13.84
C GLY A 160 -1.22 8.56 -14.03
N ALA A 161 -1.56 9.47 -13.11
CA ALA A 161 -1.18 10.87 -13.16
C ALA A 161 -0.35 11.31 -11.94
N ASN A 162 -0.72 10.84 -10.76
CA ASN A 162 -0.16 11.25 -9.48
C ASN A 162 0.19 10.04 -8.63
N TYR A 163 1.34 10.10 -7.96
CA TYR A 163 1.62 9.22 -6.82
C TYR A 163 0.88 9.80 -5.63
N ARG A 164 0.00 9.01 -5.02
CA ARG A 164 -0.85 9.44 -3.92
C ARG A 164 -0.39 8.79 -2.63
N PHE A 165 -0.40 9.59 -1.57
CA PHE A 165 -0.12 9.15 -0.20
C PHE A 165 -1.38 9.32 0.64
N TYR A 166 -1.66 8.32 1.46
CA TYR A 166 -2.80 8.29 2.37
C TYR A 166 -2.32 7.93 3.76
N ALA A 167 -2.89 8.57 4.78
CA ALA A 167 -2.72 8.19 6.17
C ALA A 167 -4.00 8.43 6.95
N PHE A 168 -4.29 7.61 7.96
CA PHE A 168 -5.46 7.82 8.80
C PHE A 168 -5.33 9.09 9.65
N LYS A 169 -6.48 9.61 10.07
CA LYS A 169 -6.57 10.55 11.19
C LYS A 169 -6.48 9.78 12.51
N LEU A 170 -5.67 10.25 13.44
CA LEU A 170 -5.51 9.68 14.78
C LEU A 170 -6.83 9.72 15.54
N GLY A 171 -7.19 8.62 16.19
CA GLY A 171 -8.48 8.47 16.88
C GLY A 171 -9.67 8.19 15.95
N SER A 172 -9.45 8.12 14.63
CA SER A 172 -10.47 7.73 13.65
C SER A 172 -10.15 6.39 12.99
N ASN A 173 -11.18 5.60 12.73
CA ASN A 173 -11.11 4.37 11.94
C ASN A 173 -11.73 4.53 10.54
N THR A 174 -12.17 5.73 10.20
CA THR A 174 -12.87 6.00 8.94
C THR A 174 -12.30 7.19 8.19
N GLN A 175 -11.60 8.12 8.83
CA GLN A 175 -11.06 9.30 8.15
C GLN A 175 -9.62 9.09 7.70
N LEU A 176 -9.37 9.46 6.45
CA LEU A 176 -8.08 9.41 5.77
C LEU A 176 -7.71 10.81 5.29
N TYR A 177 -6.46 11.20 5.49
CA TYR A 177 -5.84 12.32 4.81
C TYR A 177 -5.18 11.86 3.52
N GLN A 178 -5.25 12.71 2.49
CA GLN A 178 -4.61 12.45 1.20
C GLN A 178 -3.64 13.57 0.83
N GLY A 179 -2.56 13.18 0.18
CA GLY A 179 -1.66 14.06 -0.54
C GLY A 179 -1.17 13.41 -1.83
N ALA A 180 -0.47 14.18 -2.65
CA ALA A 180 0.20 13.67 -3.84
C ALA A 180 1.65 14.15 -3.91
N PHE A 181 2.45 13.46 -4.73
CA PHE A 181 3.83 13.82 -4.98
C PHE A 181 3.92 15.09 -5.82
N ASN A 182 4.53 16.12 -5.25
CA ASN A 182 4.87 17.36 -5.94
C ASN A 182 6.31 17.28 -6.47
N ARG A 183 6.44 17.17 -7.79
CA ARG A 183 7.73 17.08 -8.48
C ARG A 183 8.60 18.33 -8.30
N ALA A 184 8.02 19.51 -8.10
CA ALA A 184 8.79 20.74 -7.89
C ALA A 184 9.59 20.69 -6.58
N ASN A 185 9.06 20.00 -5.57
CA ASN A 185 9.63 19.95 -4.22
C ASN A 185 10.16 18.56 -3.85
N ASN A 186 10.09 17.59 -4.77
CA ASN A 186 10.39 16.17 -4.53
C ASN A 186 9.81 15.62 -3.22
N SER A 187 8.54 15.94 -2.93
CA SER A 187 7.88 15.57 -1.68
C SER A 187 6.41 15.21 -1.89
N TYR A 188 5.86 14.39 -0.99
CA TYR A 188 4.41 14.24 -0.86
C TYR A 188 3.87 15.41 -0.05
N GLN A 189 2.81 16.06 -0.55
CA GLN A 189 2.21 17.22 0.10
C GLN A 189 0.72 17.00 0.31
N PHE A 190 0.26 17.26 1.54
CA PHE A 190 -1.15 17.16 1.91
C PHE A 190 -2.03 18.06 1.02
N GLY A 191 -3.10 17.49 0.47
CA GLY A 191 -4.05 18.22 -0.39
C GLY A 191 -3.51 18.63 -1.77
N PHE A 192 -2.23 18.44 -2.08
CA PHE A 192 -1.70 18.71 -3.41
C PHE A 192 -2.35 17.74 -4.42
N ASN A 193 -3.02 18.27 -5.45
CA ASN A 193 -3.77 17.52 -6.47
C ASN A 193 -4.66 16.39 -5.89
N SER A 194 -5.25 16.62 -4.72
CA SER A 194 -5.88 15.59 -3.90
C SER A 194 -7.13 16.09 -3.19
N ILE A 195 -8.00 15.15 -2.79
CA ILE A 195 -9.10 15.35 -1.87
C ILE A 195 -8.52 15.28 -0.46
N ARG A 196 -8.42 16.42 0.23
CA ARG A 196 -7.74 16.53 1.53
C ARG A 196 -8.18 15.47 2.54
N GLU A 197 -9.47 15.25 2.67
CA GLU A 197 -10.04 14.30 3.62
C GLU A 197 -11.02 13.36 2.92
N LEU A 198 -10.87 12.08 3.20
CA LEU A 198 -11.69 11.00 2.67
C LEU A 198 -12.30 10.22 3.84
N THR A 199 -13.44 9.59 3.61
CA THR A 199 -14.17 8.81 4.61
C THR A 199 -14.42 7.38 4.13
N LEU A 200 -14.17 6.40 4.98
CA LEU A 200 -14.59 5.01 4.79
C LEU A 200 -16.03 4.84 5.27
N VAL A 201 -16.88 4.27 4.41
CA VAL A 201 -18.31 4.08 4.66
C VAL A 201 -18.65 2.59 4.59
N GLY A 202 -19.40 2.12 5.58
CA GLY A 202 -19.92 0.75 5.60
C GLY A 202 -18.87 -0.33 5.90
N ALA A 203 -17.76 0.02 6.56
CA ALA A 203 -16.74 -0.95 6.94
C ALA A 203 -17.34 -2.05 7.84
N PRO A 204 -17.21 -3.34 7.48
CA PRO A 204 -17.69 -4.43 8.32
C PRO A 204 -17.00 -4.45 9.69
N ALA A 205 -17.72 -4.84 10.75
CA ALA A 205 -17.20 -4.88 12.12
C ALA A 205 -15.96 -5.79 12.29
N GLY A 206 -15.81 -6.80 11.45
CA GLY A 206 -14.64 -7.70 11.42
C GLY A 206 -13.42 -7.14 10.68
N SER A 207 -13.44 -5.89 10.20
CA SER A 207 -12.29 -5.29 9.53
C SER A 207 -11.18 -4.97 10.53
N ASP A 208 -9.95 -5.37 10.21
CA ASP A 208 -8.76 -4.92 10.91
C ASP A 208 -8.40 -3.49 10.48
N THR A 209 -8.77 -2.53 11.30
CA THR A 209 -8.47 -1.11 11.08
C THR A 209 -7.05 -0.71 11.49
N GLY A 210 -6.21 -1.67 11.92
CA GLY A 210 -4.82 -1.46 12.30
C GLY A 210 -3.84 -1.40 11.13
N SER A 211 -4.24 -1.85 9.94
CA SER A 211 -3.42 -1.83 8.72
C SER A 211 -4.31 -1.69 7.49
N CYS A 212 -3.77 -1.16 6.39
CA CYS A 212 -4.53 -1.00 5.15
C CYS A 212 -3.63 -1.05 3.93
N ALA A 213 -4.21 -1.33 2.76
CA ALA A 213 -3.56 -1.14 1.48
C ALA A 213 -4.49 -0.46 0.48
N MET A 214 -3.92 0.21 -0.50
CA MET A 214 -4.66 0.86 -1.57
C MET A 214 -3.97 0.60 -2.90
N LEU A 215 -4.74 0.59 -3.98
CA LEU A 215 -4.23 0.54 -5.36
C LEU A 215 -5.22 1.22 -6.29
N HIS A 216 -4.78 1.55 -7.50
CA HIS A 216 -5.65 1.95 -8.60
C HIS A 216 -5.57 0.88 -9.68
N ASP A 217 -6.72 0.43 -10.16
CA ASP A 217 -6.82 -0.67 -11.12
C ASP A 217 -7.14 -0.21 -12.57
N ASN A 218 -6.90 1.07 -12.86
CA ASN A 218 -7.29 1.80 -14.07
C ASN A 218 -8.79 2.07 -14.22
N SER A 219 -9.63 1.50 -13.34
CA SER A 219 -11.07 1.74 -13.33
C SER A 219 -11.50 2.48 -12.07
N ALA A 220 -10.99 2.05 -10.92
CA ALA A 220 -11.35 2.59 -9.62
C ALA A 220 -10.16 2.63 -8.65
N TYR A 221 -10.25 3.55 -7.71
CA TYR A 221 -9.39 3.57 -6.53
C TYR A 221 -9.92 2.55 -5.54
N ARG A 222 -9.07 1.61 -5.15
CA ARG A 222 -9.41 0.52 -4.23
C ARG A 222 -8.76 0.75 -2.88
N PHE A 223 -9.50 0.39 -1.84
CA PHE A 223 -9.02 0.37 -0.46
C PHE A 223 -9.32 -1.01 0.13
N TYR A 224 -8.41 -1.51 0.97
CA TYR A 224 -8.51 -2.83 1.56
C TYR A 224 -8.21 -2.79 3.05
N PHE A 225 -9.02 -3.52 3.81
CA PHE A 225 -8.70 -3.99 5.16
C PHE A 225 -8.56 -5.50 5.16
N GLN A 226 -7.71 -6.05 6.02
CA GLN A 226 -7.82 -7.47 6.36
C GLN A 226 -9.03 -7.73 7.24
N THR A 227 -9.49 -8.98 7.28
CA THR A 227 -10.44 -9.44 8.30
C THR A 227 -9.71 -9.96 9.53
N ARG A 228 -10.25 -9.67 10.71
CA ARG A 228 -9.82 -10.26 11.99
C ARG A 228 -10.17 -11.73 12.11
#